data_AF-A0A949WM18-F1
#
_entry.id   AF-A0A949WM18-F1
#
_cell.length_a   1.000
_cell.length_b   1.000
_cell.length_c   1.000
_cell.angle_alpha   90.00
_cell.angle_beta   90.00
_cell.angle_gamma   90.00
#
_symmetry.space_group_name_H-M   'P 1'
#
loop_
_entity.id
_entity.type
_entity.pdbx_description
1 polymer ?
#
loop_
_entity_poly.entity_id
_entity_poly.type
_entity_poly.pdbx_seq_one_letter_code
_entity_poly.pdbx_strand_id
1 'polypeptide(L)'
;MIYKIIATFMMVASTGIMFLLSGCNIITKFNDQSITENQTPEILTWDEIKQIIKKDTLTVDELNKIPDNRYYSAEIEVNEAKELIKIYEKTKYNRVRIKILRVINNVLTNFAYSTSSSFSAEVNPNVIAIGTDEEILNFYYSVAKSKHPILSAIAVQGIVAREGSDKTWENWSWSKPVLELFEEILNRDMYKLSQLNYYELLNFVERYPESLYIKGSKEYAAFTGDVYFNGGGGLRKPLNPEKEIEIVPQFLKKYSGHPASDDAMYRLARAYEIKGDYENAIFWYEKSSKAPDADLKGVAYERILFIIDLLMSTEQLTNFVSNYPNHKLVPYITYSRAVHLIREKQYSNAISELEIFMKKYDKSLLENLSVDFFDSIYIDSMFWDKVRKQTEQVKKINDIYKKNSSDKKLYNEAKIWLSEDNLFTAYNFLWNGNLRHVYDRFVPKWQGYSTYIESLVSYDFIQQAKQKYQSQISYFIAINILEKILKEYPNSQLADDAKYSIGLAYYYIWARQYPIFTEYLTEAELVANREELVVNSFDKFVEDFPKSPLADDALYSIAYIKKYNNAPDAREVIKRLLKNYPNSDIKSEAEELMRKIK
;
A
#
# COMPACT_ATOMS: atom_id res chain seq x y z
N MET A 1 -13.42 -10.01 28.09
CA MET A 1 -14.89 -10.16 28.01
C MET A 1 -15.50 -9.31 26.87
N ILE A 2 -14.96 -8.13 26.56
CA ILE A 2 -15.40 -7.27 25.44
C ILE A 2 -15.04 -7.85 24.04
N TYR A 3 -13.94 -8.60 23.91
CA TYR A 3 -13.57 -9.27 22.66
C TYR A 3 -14.45 -10.48 22.25
N LYS A 4 -15.14 -11.13 23.22
CA LYS A 4 -16.09 -12.22 22.91
C LYS A 4 -17.46 -11.68 22.45
N ILE A 5 -17.83 -10.47 22.84
CA ILE A 5 -19.11 -9.84 22.45
C ILE A 5 -19.07 -9.37 21.00
N ILE A 6 -17.91 -8.94 20.50
CA ILE A 6 -17.73 -8.52 19.09
C ILE A 6 -17.75 -9.72 18.13
N ALA A 7 -17.16 -10.86 18.53
CA ALA A 7 -17.18 -12.09 17.72
C ALA A 7 -18.58 -12.74 17.66
N THR A 8 -19.36 -12.69 18.74
CA THR A 8 -20.76 -13.15 18.74
C THR A 8 -21.69 -12.20 17.96
N PHE A 9 -21.38 -10.90 17.87
CA PHE A 9 -22.16 -9.94 17.05
C PHE A 9 -21.94 -10.10 15.54
N MET A 10 -20.73 -10.51 15.10
CA MET A 10 -20.50 -10.82 13.68
C MET A 10 -21.22 -12.10 13.22
N MET A 11 -21.48 -13.05 14.14
CA MET A 11 -22.20 -14.29 13.87
C MET A 11 -23.73 -14.11 13.80
N VAL A 12 -24.27 -13.03 14.41
CA VAL A 12 -25.71 -12.69 14.33
C VAL A 12 -26.04 -11.88 13.06
N ALA A 13 -25.06 -11.17 12.48
CA ALA A 13 -25.22 -10.48 11.21
C ALA A 13 -25.28 -11.45 10.00
N SER A 14 -24.62 -12.62 10.07
CA SER A 14 -24.69 -13.65 9.01
C SER A 14 -25.98 -14.47 9.04
N THR A 15 -26.67 -14.57 10.18
CA THR A 15 -27.95 -15.29 10.31
C THR A 15 -29.14 -14.46 9.82
N GLY A 16 -29.07 -13.12 9.91
CA GLY A 16 -30.09 -12.24 9.33
C GLY A 16 -30.08 -12.18 7.79
N ILE A 17 -28.94 -12.49 7.16
CA ILE A 17 -28.77 -12.54 5.70
C ILE A 17 -29.35 -13.85 5.12
N MET A 18 -29.45 -14.93 5.91
CA MET A 18 -30.01 -16.21 5.44
C MET A 18 -31.53 -16.21 5.25
N PHE A 19 -32.28 -15.29 5.87
CA PHE A 19 -33.75 -15.27 5.73
C PHE A 19 -34.25 -14.53 4.48
N LEU A 20 -33.43 -13.66 3.86
CA LEU A 20 -33.76 -12.97 2.61
C LEU A 20 -33.58 -13.83 1.34
N LEU A 21 -33.13 -15.09 1.46
CA LEU A 21 -32.69 -15.92 0.33
C LEU A 21 -33.59 -17.13 0.02
N SER A 22 -34.78 -17.25 0.61
CA SER A 22 -35.70 -18.37 0.35
C SER A 22 -36.44 -18.31 -1.01
N GLY A 23 -36.17 -17.32 -1.86
CA GLY A 23 -36.82 -17.14 -3.18
C GLY A 23 -36.04 -17.56 -4.43
N CYS A 24 -34.76 -17.96 -4.32
CA CYS A 24 -33.94 -18.31 -5.50
C CYS A 24 -33.15 -19.61 -5.28
N ASN A 25 -33.46 -20.63 -6.09
CA ASN A 25 -32.80 -21.94 -6.12
C ASN A 25 -31.36 -21.88 -6.67
N ILE A 26 -30.44 -21.23 -5.96
CA ILE A 26 -29.00 -21.39 -6.20
C ILE A 26 -28.31 -21.39 -4.84
N ILE A 27 -27.52 -22.44 -4.59
CA ILE A 27 -26.50 -22.64 -3.53
C ILE A 27 -26.82 -23.83 -2.63
N THR A 28 -26.18 -24.95 -2.96
CA THR A 28 -25.80 -26.00 -2.01
C THR A 28 -24.32 -25.83 -1.62
N LYS A 29 -24.07 -26.00 -0.32
CA LYS A 29 -22.79 -26.26 0.36
C LYS A 29 -21.71 -25.17 0.36
N PHE A 30 -21.79 -24.30 1.38
CA PHE A 30 -20.58 -23.83 2.06
C PHE A 30 -20.24 -24.82 3.17
N ASN A 31 -19.06 -25.44 3.06
CA ASN A 31 -18.40 -26.11 4.16
C ASN A 31 -17.38 -25.13 4.72
N ASP A 32 -17.49 -24.91 6.02
CA ASP A 32 -16.73 -23.95 6.81
C ASP A 32 -15.29 -24.47 7.00
N GLN A 33 -14.39 -24.13 6.08
CA GLN A 33 -12.94 -24.32 6.22
C GLN A 33 -12.19 -23.20 5.47
N SER A 34 -12.13 -22.01 6.05
CA SER A 34 -10.97 -21.11 5.95
C SER A 34 -11.29 -19.83 6.70
N ILE A 35 -10.76 -19.71 7.92
CA ILE A 35 -10.22 -18.52 8.59
C ILE A 35 -9.84 -19.01 9.99
N THR A 36 -8.81 -19.83 10.08
CA THR A 36 -7.98 -20.01 11.29
C THR A 36 -6.68 -20.63 10.81
N GLU A 37 -5.70 -19.76 10.58
CA GLU A 37 -4.25 -19.97 10.62
C GLU A 37 -3.64 -18.92 9.68
N ASN A 38 -3.55 -17.67 10.16
CA ASN A 38 -2.34 -16.93 9.87
C ASN A 38 -1.23 -17.80 10.46
N GLN A 39 -0.59 -18.62 9.62
CA GLN A 39 0.71 -19.18 9.98
C GLN A 39 1.60 -17.97 10.21
N THR A 40 1.76 -17.58 11.48
CA THR A 40 2.91 -16.80 11.89
C THR A 40 4.11 -17.52 11.30
N PRO A 41 4.91 -16.87 10.43
CA PRO A 41 6.05 -17.54 9.80
C PRO A 41 6.85 -18.22 10.90
N GLU A 42 7.14 -19.50 10.69
CA GLU A 42 7.86 -20.34 11.65
C GLU A 42 9.15 -19.60 12.04
N ILE A 43 9.23 -19.19 13.30
CA ILE A 43 10.36 -18.47 13.87
C ILE A 43 11.51 -19.48 13.88
N LEU A 44 12.40 -19.40 12.89
CA LEU A 44 13.59 -20.25 12.86
C LEU A 44 14.40 -20.02 14.14
N THR A 45 14.88 -21.11 14.73
CA THR A 45 15.90 -21.10 15.76
C THR A 45 17.25 -20.64 15.19
N TRP A 46 18.15 -20.18 16.06
CA TRP A 46 19.48 -19.76 15.63
C TRP A 46 20.28 -20.90 14.98
N ASP A 47 20.10 -22.14 15.44
CA ASP A 47 20.75 -23.30 14.85
C ASP A 47 20.23 -23.62 13.44
N GLU A 48 18.94 -23.43 13.18
CA GLU A 48 18.38 -23.55 11.83
C GLU A 48 18.91 -22.47 10.89
N ILE A 49 19.06 -21.25 11.38
CA ILE A 49 19.68 -20.14 10.63
C ILE A 49 21.14 -20.48 10.30
N LYS A 50 21.92 -21.01 11.27
CA LYS A 50 23.30 -21.47 11.01
C LYS A 50 23.35 -22.57 9.95
N GLN A 51 22.44 -23.54 10.01
CA GLN A 51 22.38 -24.63 9.03
C GLN A 51 22.07 -24.11 7.62
N ILE A 52 21.20 -23.10 7.52
CA ILE A 52 20.94 -22.41 6.26
C ILE A 52 22.23 -21.72 5.78
N ILE A 53 22.81 -20.84 6.60
CA ILE A 53 23.94 -19.98 6.21
C ILE A 53 25.22 -20.78 5.88
N LYS A 54 25.38 -22.00 6.41
CA LYS A 54 26.51 -22.91 6.11
C LYS A 54 26.50 -23.51 4.70
N LYS A 55 25.40 -23.39 3.94
CA LYS A 55 25.31 -23.94 2.58
C LYS A 55 26.15 -23.11 1.60
N ASP A 56 26.89 -23.79 0.72
CA ASP A 56 27.66 -23.16 -0.35
C ASP A 56 26.77 -22.43 -1.38
N THR A 57 25.50 -22.87 -1.50
CA THR A 57 24.48 -22.24 -2.33
C THR A 57 23.18 -22.13 -1.55
N LEU A 58 22.58 -20.94 -1.53
CA LEU A 58 21.30 -20.65 -0.88
C LEU A 58 20.20 -20.41 -1.91
N THR A 59 19.01 -20.96 -1.68
CA THR A 59 17.81 -20.61 -2.44
C THR A 59 17.22 -19.28 -1.95
N VAL A 60 16.36 -18.65 -2.75
CA VAL A 60 15.63 -17.43 -2.36
C VAL A 60 14.76 -17.68 -1.12
N ASP A 61 14.11 -18.85 -1.06
CA ASP A 61 13.29 -19.24 0.10
C ASP A 61 14.11 -19.38 1.37
N GLU A 62 15.28 -20.02 1.28
CA GLU A 62 16.21 -20.13 2.40
C GLU A 62 16.72 -18.77 2.87
N LEU A 63 17.02 -17.86 1.93
CA LEU A 63 17.38 -16.47 2.25
C LEU A 63 16.25 -15.70 2.91
N ASN A 64 15.01 -15.91 2.48
CA ASN A 64 13.82 -15.23 3.01
C ASN A 64 13.46 -15.74 4.41
N LYS A 65 13.79 -16.99 4.73
CA LYS A 65 13.59 -17.54 6.08
C LYS A 65 14.51 -16.95 7.15
N ILE A 66 15.68 -16.41 6.76
CA ILE A 66 16.56 -15.73 7.73
C ILE A 66 15.87 -14.42 8.15
N PRO A 67 15.44 -14.26 9.41
CA PRO A 67 14.67 -13.10 9.84
C PRO A 67 15.53 -11.82 9.79
N ASP A 68 14.94 -10.73 9.29
CA ASP A 68 15.55 -9.38 9.33
C ASP A 68 15.38 -8.70 10.70
N ASN A 69 14.77 -9.39 11.67
CA ASN A 69 14.13 -8.78 12.83
C ASN A 69 15.07 -8.67 14.05
N ARG A 70 14.87 -7.60 14.85
CA ARG A 70 15.72 -7.22 15.99
C ARG A 70 15.69 -8.22 17.16
N TYR A 71 14.69 -9.09 17.21
CA TYR A 71 14.38 -9.96 18.37
C TYR A 71 15.36 -11.13 18.59
N TYR A 72 16.16 -11.52 17.59
CA TYR A 72 17.12 -12.64 17.72
C TYR A 72 18.51 -12.21 18.26
N SER A 73 18.70 -10.92 18.52
CA SER A 73 20.01 -10.34 18.83
C SER A 73 20.50 -10.56 20.26
N ALA A 74 19.66 -11.05 21.17
CA ALA A 74 20.03 -11.23 22.58
C ALA A 74 20.77 -12.55 22.87
N GLU A 75 20.92 -13.43 21.88
CA GLU A 75 21.32 -14.84 22.11
C GLU A 75 22.67 -15.24 21.49
N ILE A 76 23.29 -14.43 20.63
CA ILE A 76 24.53 -14.87 19.95
C ILE A 76 25.78 -14.67 20.82
N GLU A 77 26.66 -15.67 20.82
CA GLU A 77 27.96 -15.63 21.51
C GLU A 77 29.08 -15.04 20.64
N VAL A 78 30.18 -14.60 21.26
CA VAL A 78 31.34 -14.04 20.53
C VAL A 78 31.92 -15.02 19.51
N ASN A 79 31.96 -16.32 19.82
CA ASN A 79 32.44 -17.34 18.90
C ASN A 79 31.50 -17.51 17.69
N GLU A 80 30.19 -17.39 17.91
CA GLU A 80 29.20 -17.46 16.83
C GLU A 80 29.27 -16.22 15.93
N ALA A 81 29.50 -15.03 16.50
CA ALA A 81 29.77 -13.82 15.72
C ALA A 81 31.01 -13.99 14.81
N LYS A 82 32.08 -14.61 15.32
CA LYS A 82 33.27 -14.94 14.52
C LYS A 82 33.00 -15.98 13.44
N GLU A 83 32.15 -16.97 13.71
CA GLU A 83 31.69 -17.90 12.68
C GLU A 83 30.90 -17.19 11.58
N LEU A 84 30.00 -16.26 11.93
CA LEU A 84 29.28 -15.46 10.96
C LEU A 84 30.22 -14.62 10.10
N ILE A 85 31.27 -14.02 10.68
CA ILE A 85 32.31 -13.28 9.94
C ILE A 85 32.99 -14.20 8.92
N LYS A 86 33.38 -15.42 9.31
CA LYS A 86 33.96 -16.40 8.37
C LYS A 86 33.01 -16.72 7.22
N ILE A 87 31.71 -16.78 7.48
CA ILE A 87 30.72 -17.02 6.42
C ILE A 87 30.56 -15.78 5.53
N TYR A 88 30.52 -14.59 6.12
CA TYR A 88 30.52 -13.31 5.38
C TYR A 88 31.67 -13.24 4.38
N GLU A 89 32.88 -13.63 4.79
CA GLU A 89 34.08 -13.62 3.95
C GLU A 89 34.00 -14.61 2.79
N LYS A 90 33.45 -15.81 3.05
CA LYS A 90 33.32 -16.89 2.05
C LYS A 90 32.21 -16.63 1.03
N THR A 91 31.07 -16.08 1.47
CA THR A 91 29.90 -15.93 0.60
C THR A 91 30.13 -14.83 -0.45
N LYS A 92 29.63 -15.04 -1.67
CA LYS A 92 29.62 -14.02 -2.74
C LYS A 92 28.32 -13.21 -2.78
N TYR A 93 27.34 -13.59 -1.95
CA TYR A 93 26.00 -13.01 -1.98
C TYR A 93 25.88 -11.82 -1.02
N ASN A 94 25.78 -10.60 -1.56
CA ASN A 94 25.69 -9.39 -0.74
C ASN A 94 24.46 -9.38 0.18
N ARG A 95 23.35 -10.02 -0.20
CA ARG A 95 22.16 -10.14 0.65
C ARG A 95 22.46 -10.91 1.95
N VAL A 96 23.23 -11.99 1.86
CA VAL A 96 23.70 -12.76 3.04
C VAL A 96 24.61 -11.90 3.90
N ARG A 97 25.56 -11.21 3.26
CA ARG A 97 26.49 -10.29 3.93
C ARG A 97 25.78 -9.17 4.69
N ILE A 98 24.76 -8.56 4.09
CA ILE A 98 23.91 -7.54 4.72
C ILE A 98 23.21 -8.11 5.97
N LYS A 99 22.61 -9.29 5.86
CA LYS A 99 21.93 -9.94 7.01
C LYS A 99 22.88 -10.24 8.15
N ILE A 100 24.07 -10.79 7.85
CA ILE A 100 25.10 -11.06 8.86
C ILE A 100 25.50 -9.78 9.60
N LEU A 101 25.80 -8.71 8.88
CA LEU A 101 26.17 -7.44 9.51
C LEU A 101 25.06 -6.88 10.40
N ARG A 102 23.79 -6.95 9.96
CA ARG A 102 22.64 -6.50 10.75
C ARG A 102 22.45 -7.30 12.03
N VAL A 103 22.65 -8.63 11.97
CA VAL A 103 22.59 -9.50 13.15
C VAL A 103 23.64 -9.07 14.19
N ILE A 104 24.90 -8.88 13.77
CA ILE A 104 25.98 -8.46 14.66
C ILE A 104 25.75 -7.02 15.18
N ASN A 105 25.34 -6.08 14.32
CA ASN A 105 25.03 -4.70 14.72
C ASN A 105 23.94 -4.61 15.78
N ASN A 106 22.90 -5.45 15.72
CA ASN A 106 21.84 -5.43 16.72
C ASN A 106 22.40 -5.76 18.13
N VAL A 107 23.36 -6.68 18.22
CA VAL A 107 24.05 -6.99 19.49
C VAL A 107 24.86 -5.80 19.98
N LEU A 108 25.63 -5.17 19.08
CA LEU A 108 26.44 -3.98 19.41
C LEU A 108 25.57 -2.78 19.81
N THR A 109 24.40 -2.64 19.22
CA THR A 109 23.44 -1.59 19.59
C THR A 109 22.94 -1.80 21.02
N ASN A 110 22.63 -3.04 21.41
CA ASN A 110 22.30 -3.37 22.80
C ASN A 110 23.47 -3.09 23.76
N PHE A 111 24.71 -3.30 23.31
CA PHE A 111 25.92 -2.94 24.08
C PHE A 111 26.01 -1.42 24.33
N ALA A 112 25.79 -0.58 23.30
CA ALA A 112 25.76 0.88 23.46
C ALA A 112 24.70 1.33 24.47
N TYR A 113 23.48 0.82 24.39
CA TYR A 113 22.41 1.15 25.35
C TYR A 113 22.74 0.73 26.80
N SER A 114 23.45 -0.38 26.95
CA SER A 114 23.84 -0.92 28.25
C SER A 114 24.95 -0.14 28.95
N THR A 115 25.78 0.58 28.18
CA THR A 115 26.89 1.38 28.70
C THR A 115 26.53 2.87 28.84
N SER A 116 25.42 3.32 28.24
CA SER A 116 24.91 4.70 28.28
C SER A 116 23.84 4.93 29.35
N SER A 117 22.95 3.97 29.61
CA SER A 117 21.82 4.19 30.51
C SER A 117 22.15 3.98 31.99
N SER A 118 21.53 4.78 32.87
CA SER A 118 21.52 4.56 34.32
C SER A 118 20.65 3.37 34.76
N PHE A 119 20.25 2.51 33.83
CA PHE A 119 19.40 1.35 34.07
C PHE A 119 20.29 0.15 34.42
N SER A 120 20.26 -0.25 35.70
CA SER A 120 21.05 -1.35 36.27
C SER A 120 20.53 -2.74 35.89
N ALA A 121 20.19 -2.98 34.63
CA ALA A 121 19.96 -4.34 34.16
C ALA A 121 21.31 -5.04 34.01
N GLU A 122 21.45 -6.26 34.53
CA GLU A 122 22.65 -7.09 34.28
C GLU A 122 22.81 -7.24 32.77
N VAL A 123 23.82 -6.57 32.23
CA VAL A 123 24.15 -6.64 30.80
C VAL A 123 24.62 -8.06 30.53
N ASN A 124 24.02 -8.71 29.52
CA ASN A 124 24.42 -10.05 29.11
C ASN A 124 25.94 -10.07 28.83
N PRO A 125 26.74 -10.92 29.51
CA PRO A 125 28.18 -11.01 29.31
C PRO A 125 28.61 -11.23 27.84
N ASN A 126 27.76 -11.89 27.04
CA ASN A 126 28.00 -12.09 25.61
C ASN A 126 27.98 -10.78 24.81
N VAL A 127 27.11 -9.84 25.20
CA VAL A 127 27.01 -8.51 24.58
C VAL A 127 28.29 -7.70 24.86
N ILE A 128 28.83 -7.79 26.08
CA ILE A 128 30.11 -7.15 26.45
C ILE A 128 31.28 -7.80 25.71
N ALA A 129 31.32 -9.13 25.63
CA ALA A 129 32.38 -9.86 24.93
C ALA A 129 32.44 -9.48 23.45
N ILE A 130 31.30 -9.38 22.76
CA ILE A 130 31.23 -8.94 21.36
C ILE A 130 31.62 -7.47 21.21
N GLY A 131 31.15 -6.59 22.09
CA GLY A 131 31.46 -5.16 22.08
C GLY A 131 32.94 -4.83 22.31
N THR A 132 33.70 -5.73 22.95
CA THR A 132 35.11 -5.53 23.30
C THR A 132 36.10 -6.32 22.43
N ASP A 133 35.63 -7.22 21.55
CA ASP A 133 36.50 -8.12 20.78
C ASP A 133 37.19 -7.41 19.58
N GLU A 134 38.52 -7.27 19.61
CA GLU A 134 39.29 -6.58 18.56
C GLU A 134 39.19 -7.20 17.16
N GLU A 135 38.95 -8.50 17.03
CA GLU A 135 38.82 -9.15 15.71
C GLU A 135 37.55 -8.66 15.00
N ILE A 136 36.46 -8.52 15.76
CA ILE A 136 35.19 -7.98 15.26
C ILE A 136 35.37 -6.51 14.85
N LEU A 137 36.12 -5.69 15.60
CA LEU A 137 36.38 -4.28 15.24
C LEU A 137 37.13 -4.18 13.92
N ASN A 138 38.21 -4.96 13.79
CA ASN A 138 39.05 -4.96 12.60
C ASN A 138 38.27 -5.44 11.36
N PHE A 139 37.37 -6.40 11.55
CA PHE A 139 36.42 -6.80 10.52
C PHE A 139 35.54 -5.62 10.09
N TYR A 140 34.95 -4.88 11.02
CA TYR A 140 34.13 -3.70 10.69
C TYR A 140 34.93 -2.61 9.96
N TYR A 141 36.15 -2.30 10.39
CA TYR A 141 37.02 -1.36 9.67
C TYR A 141 37.35 -1.82 8.25
N SER A 142 37.56 -3.12 8.04
CA SER A 142 37.77 -3.70 6.72
C SER A 142 36.53 -3.53 5.83
N VAL A 143 35.34 -3.82 6.36
CA VAL A 143 34.08 -3.69 5.62
C VAL A 143 33.71 -2.22 5.35
N ALA A 144 34.00 -1.31 6.28
CA ALA A 144 33.78 0.13 6.10
C ALA A 144 34.62 0.74 4.97
N LYS A 145 35.76 0.11 4.62
CA LYS A 145 36.59 0.47 3.46
C LYS A 145 36.12 -0.17 2.15
N SER A 146 35.12 -1.04 2.17
CA SER A 146 34.60 -1.66 0.96
C SER A 146 33.91 -0.64 0.05
N LYS A 147 33.93 -0.88 -1.27
CA LYS A 147 33.20 -0.05 -2.25
C LYS A 147 31.70 -0.35 -2.30
N HIS A 148 31.22 -1.33 -1.53
CA HIS A 148 29.81 -1.68 -1.53
C HIS A 148 29.07 -0.74 -0.59
N PRO A 149 28.18 0.13 -1.11
CA PRO A 149 27.66 1.26 -0.34
C PRO A 149 26.88 0.80 0.90
N ILE A 150 25.92 -0.13 0.74
CA ILE A 150 25.13 -0.67 1.87
C ILE A 150 26.00 -1.39 2.92
N LEU A 151 26.86 -2.32 2.51
CA LEU A 151 27.74 -3.05 3.45
C LEU A 151 28.63 -2.09 4.24
N SER A 152 29.21 -1.09 3.56
CA SER A 152 30.07 -0.11 4.20
C SER A 152 29.31 0.79 5.19
N ALA A 153 28.08 1.20 4.86
CA ALA A 153 27.23 2.00 5.74
C ALA A 153 26.80 1.22 7.00
N ILE A 154 26.40 -0.05 6.83
CA ILE A 154 26.07 -0.92 7.97
C ILE A 154 27.32 -1.13 8.84
N ALA A 155 28.50 -1.26 8.23
CA ALA A 155 29.73 -1.41 8.99
C ALA A 155 30.10 -0.16 9.80
N VAL A 156 29.89 1.04 9.23
CA VAL A 156 30.08 2.31 9.95
C VAL A 156 29.13 2.41 11.15
N GLN A 157 27.87 2.02 10.99
CA GLN A 157 26.95 1.93 12.13
C GLN A 157 27.46 0.96 13.21
N GLY A 158 28.05 -0.18 12.82
CA GLY A 158 28.65 -1.12 13.78
C GLY A 158 29.83 -0.54 14.55
N ILE A 159 30.69 0.24 13.89
CA ILE A 159 31.81 0.97 14.53
C ILE A 159 31.27 2.00 15.52
N VAL A 160 30.28 2.79 15.09
CA VAL A 160 29.62 3.81 15.93
C VAL A 160 28.91 3.17 17.12
N ALA A 161 28.17 2.09 16.94
CA ALA A 161 27.48 1.39 18.03
C ALA A 161 28.46 0.75 19.03
N ARG A 162 29.69 0.47 18.60
CA ARG A 162 30.70 -0.12 19.48
C ARG A 162 31.49 0.92 20.27
N GLU A 163 32.04 1.92 19.59
CA GLU A 163 32.90 2.94 20.22
C GLU A 163 32.08 4.12 20.77
N GLY A 164 30.84 4.28 20.30
CA GLY A 164 29.92 5.33 20.70
C GLY A 164 29.23 5.04 22.02
N SER A 165 29.30 6.02 22.90
CA SER A 165 28.48 6.16 24.10
C SER A 165 28.00 7.61 24.17
N ASP A 166 27.00 7.90 25.00
CA ASP A 166 26.56 9.29 25.22
C ASP A 166 27.75 10.20 25.58
N LYS A 167 28.66 9.72 26.44
CA LYS A 167 29.90 10.43 26.80
C LYS A 167 30.87 10.59 25.63
N THR A 168 30.95 9.59 24.74
CA THR A 168 31.82 9.67 23.55
C THR A 168 31.33 10.76 22.60
N TRP A 169 30.01 10.88 22.43
CA TRP A 169 29.39 11.94 21.63
C TRP A 169 29.53 13.32 22.30
N GLU A 170 29.23 13.43 23.60
CA GLU A 170 29.32 14.68 24.36
C GLU A 170 30.74 15.27 24.39
N ASN A 171 31.74 14.43 24.69
CA ASN A 171 33.13 14.88 24.87
C ASN A 171 34.01 14.65 23.63
N TRP A 172 33.44 14.13 22.53
CA TRP A 172 34.17 13.79 21.30
C TRP A 172 35.38 12.87 21.51
N SER A 173 35.32 11.97 22.49
CA SER A 173 36.43 11.09 22.87
C SER A 173 36.55 9.83 22.00
N TRP A 174 36.40 9.98 20.68
CA TRP A 174 36.51 8.90 19.70
C TRP A 174 37.96 8.48 19.49
N SER A 175 38.18 7.22 19.10
CA SER A 175 39.50 6.76 18.70
C SER A 175 39.97 7.49 17.44
N LYS A 176 41.30 7.62 17.28
CA LYS A 176 41.89 8.26 16.10
C LYS A 176 41.42 7.64 14.77
N PRO A 177 41.34 6.31 14.61
CA PRO A 177 40.81 5.69 13.40
C PRO A 177 39.36 6.08 13.09
N VAL A 178 38.50 6.24 14.10
CA VAL A 178 37.11 6.70 13.90
C VAL A 178 37.07 8.16 13.46
N LEU A 179 37.88 9.03 14.06
CA LEU A 179 37.94 10.45 13.65
C LEU A 179 38.39 10.60 12.19
N GLU A 180 39.41 9.84 11.77
CA GLU A 180 39.87 9.80 10.37
C GLU A 180 38.76 9.28 9.43
N LEU A 181 38.04 8.24 9.87
CA LEU A 181 36.91 7.69 9.13
C LEU A 181 35.76 8.70 8.98
N PHE A 182 35.42 9.43 10.03
CA PHE A 182 34.41 10.49 9.98
C PHE A 182 34.80 11.61 9.01
N GLU A 183 36.06 12.08 9.06
CA GLU A 183 36.55 13.10 8.12
C GLU A 183 36.46 12.64 6.66
N GLU A 184 36.78 11.37 6.39
CA GLU A 184 36.64 10.77 5.06
C GLU A 184 35.17 10.73 4.63
N ILE A 185 34.30 10.16 5.46
CA ILE A 185 32.87 9.96 5.16
C ILE A 185 32.18 11.30 4.91
N LEU A 186 32.37 12.28 5.79
CA LEU A 186 31.68 13.58 5.72
C LEU A 186 32.07 14.42 4.49
N ASN A 187 33.20 14.11 3.84
CA ASN A 187 33.73 14.88 2.71
C ASN A 187 33.79 14.11 1.40
N ARG A 188 33.75 12.77 1.41
CA ARG A 188 33.96 11.95 0.21
C ARG A 188 32.92 10.85 0.00
N ASP A 189 32.38 10.29 1.08
CA ASP A 189 31.52 9.10 1.00
C ASP A 189 30.35 9.16 1.99
N MET A 190 29.53 10.20 1.83
CA MET A 190 28.38 10.45 2.72
C MET A 190 27.34 9.34 2.70
N TYR A 191 27.39 8.41 1.72
CA TYR A 191 26.47 7.27 1.68
C TYR A 191 26.58 6.48 2.98
N LYS A 192 27.80 6.36 3.52
CA LYS A 192 28.09 5.62 4.75
C LYS A 192 27.39 6.18 6.00
N LEU A 193 26.88 7.42 5.93
CA LEU A 193 26.10 8.02 7.01
C LEU A 193 24.66 7.49 7.08
N SER A 194 24.20 6.76 6.06
CA SER A 194 22.77 6.44 5.91
C SER A 194 22.19 5.45 6.91
N GLN A 195 23.03 4.81 7.71
CA GLN A 195 22.60 3.91 8.78
C GLN A 195 22.71 4.57 10.17
N LEU A 196 23.20 5.82 10.24
CA LEU A 196 23.27 6.57 11.48
C LEU A 196 21.91 7.21 11.78
N ASN A 197 21.57 7.27 13.05
CA ASN A 197 20.32 7.88 13.50
C ASN A 197 20.43 9.41 13.52
N TYR A 198 19.27 10.05 13.69
CA TYR A 198 19.15 11.51 13.73
C TYR A 198 20.12 12.19 14.71
N TYR A 199 20.24 11.70 15.94
CA TYR A 199 21.07 12.32 16.96
C TYR A 199 22.56 12.20 16.62
N GLU A 200 22.98 11.05 16.09
CA GLU A 200 24.36 10.81 15.64
C GLU A 200 24.73 11.78 14.50
N LEU A 201 23.82 11.96 13.54
CA LEU A 201 24.02 12.87 12.42
C LEU A 201 24.10 14.34 12.88
N LEU A 202 23.32 14.74 13.89
CA LEU A 202 23.31 16.11 14.43
C LEU A 202 24.63 16.48 15.11
N ASN A 203 25.30 15.53 15.77
CA ASN A 203 26.58 15.78 16.42
C ASN A 203 27.66 16.29 15.43
N PHE A 204 27.63 15.85 14.17
CA PHE A 204 28.58 16.32 13.16
C PHE A 204 28.42 17.81 12.81
N VAL A 205 27.27 18.43 13.08
CA VAL A 205 27.03 19.85 12.78
C VAL A 205 28.00 20.75 13.56
N GLU A 206 28.19 20.46 14.84
CA GLU A 206 29.06 21.27 15.71
C GLU A 206 30.54 21.03 15.42
N ARG A 207 30.91 19.77 15.18
CA ARG A 207 32.32 19.39 15.04
C ARG A 207 32.90 19.64 13.65
N TYR A 208 32.10 19.46 12.60
CA TYR A 208 32.51 19.55 11.20
C TYR A 208 31.61 20.51 10.39
N PRO A 209 31.48 21.78 10.82
CA PRO A 209 30.54 22.74 10.21
C PRO A 209 30.85 23.06 8.74
N GLU A 210 32.09 22.80 8.31
CA GLU A 210 32.61 23.04 6.96
C GLU A 210 32.64 21.80 6.07
N SER A 211 32.22 20.64 6.58
CA SER A 211 32.19 19.41 5.80
C SER A 211 31.22 19.50 4.62
N LEU A 212 31.47 18.65 3.61
CA LEU A 212 30.58 18.57 2.45
C LEU A 212 29.17 18.13 2.85
N TYR A 213 29.06 17.25 3.85
CA TYR A 213 27.79 16.86 4.48
C TYR A 213 27.00 18.05 5.01
N ILE A 214 27.59 18.90 5.84
CA ILE A 214 26.90 20.06 6.41
C ILE A 214 26.56 21.11 5.34
N LYS A 215 27.43 21.29 4.34
CA LYS A 215 27.13 22.15 3.18
C LYS A 215 25.92 21.63 2.40
N GLY A 216 25.87 20.32 2.15
CA GLY A 216 24.72 19.67 1.52
C GLY A 216 23.44 19.83 2.34
N SER A 217 23.51 19.62 3.66
CA SER A 217 22.36 19.81 4.56
C SER A 217 21.81 21.24 4.53
N LYS A 218 22.69 22.25 4.47
CA LYS A 218 22.31 23.67 4.33
C LYS A 218 21.67 23.98 2.97
N GLU A 219 22.24 23.45 1.88
CA GLU A 219 21.69 23.64 0.53
C GLU A 219 20.35 22.93 0.35
N TYR A 220 20.19 21.73 0.90
CA TYR A 220 18.91 21.05 0.97
C TYR A 220 17.86 21.91 1.69
N ALA A 221 18.19 22.40 2.89
CA ALA A 221 17.30 23.25 3.68
C ALA A 221 16.90 24.54 2.95
N ALA A 222 17.77 25.10 2.11
CA ALA A 222 17.48 26.32 1.37
C ALA A 222 16.28 26.17 0.42
N PHE A 223 16.14 25.02 -0.25
CA PHE A 223 15.01 24.79 -1.17
C PHE A 223 13.84 24.04 -0.52
N THR A 224 14.08 23.17 0.47
CA THR A 224 13.02 22.42 1.16
C THR A 224 12.42 23.14 2.36
N GLY A 225 13.09 24.18 2.87
CA GLY A 225 12.60 24.99 3.98
C GLY A 225 12.90 24.50 5.37
N ASP A 226 13.52 23.34 5.49
CA ASP A 226 13.86 22.75 6.77
C ASP A 226 15.14 21.91 6.64
N VAL A 227 15.90 21.81 7.72
CA VAL A 227 17.12 21.02 7.75
C VAL A 227 16.78 19.54 7.64
N TYR A 228 17.58 18.77 6.88
CA TYR A 228 17.37 17.32 6.65
C TYR A 228 17.05 16.55 7.96
N PHE A 229 17.63 16.98 9.07
CA PHE A 229 17.50 16.36 10.37
C PHE A 229 16.07 16.36 10.98
N ASN A 230 15.11 17.22 10.64
CA ASN A 230 13.94 17.49 11.49
C ASN A 230 12.82 16.39 11.62
N GLY A 231 13.11 15.09 11.48
CA GLY A 231 12.31 13.96 12.00
C GLY A 231 10.89 13.75 11.44
N GLY A 232 10.37 14.66 10.61
CA GLY A 232 9.08 14.54 9.96
C GLY A 232 9.23 13.96 8.55
N GLY A 233 8.74 12.74 8.33
CA GLY A 233 8.73 12.04 7.04
C GLY A 233 7.74 12.60 6.02
N GLY A 234 7.63 13.92 5.91
CA GLY A 234 6.77 14.63 4.97
C GLY A 234 7.51 15.71 4.18
N LEU A 235 6.92 16.20 3.08
CA LEU A 235 7.52 17.27 2.28
C LEU A 235 7.43 18.61 3.02
N ARG A 236 8.51 19.05 3.64
CA ARG A 236 8.60 20.19 4.60
C ARG A 236 8.29 21.61 4.07
N LYS A 237 7.92 21.73 2.79
CA LYS A 237 7.42 22.96 2.13
C LYS A 237 6.49 22.57 0.99
N PRO A 238 5.47 23.40 0.68
CA PRO A 238 4.64 23.22 -0.50
C PRO A 238 5.48 23.08 -1.75
N LEU A 239 5.29 21.95 -2.43
CA LEU A 239 6.05 21.60 -3.62
C LEU A 239 5.68 22.51 -4.79
N ASN A 240 6.68 23.15 -5.40
CA ASN A 240 6.53 23.89 -6.66
C ASN A 240 7.23 23.10 -7.78
N PRO A 241 6.49 22.43 -8.69
CA PRO A 241 7.09 21.51 -9.64
C PRO A 241 8.18 22.11 -10.52
N GLU A 242 7.99 23.33 -11.01
CA GLU A 242 8.95 24.04 -11.86
C GLU A 242 10.28 24.27 -11.13
N LYS A 243 10.19 24.79 -9.90
CA LYS A 243 11.36 25.09 -9.08
C LYS A 243 12.11 23.82 -8.66
N GLU A 244 11.39 22.76 -8.31
CA GLU A 244 12.02 21.48 -7.93
C GLU A 244 12.78 20.87 -9.12
N ILE A 245 12.19 20.89 -10.32
CA ILE A 245 12.83 20.38 -11.54
C ILE A 245 14.10 21.17 -11.90
N GLU A 246 14.14 22.48 -11.59
CA GLU A 246 15.33 23.32 -11.83
C GLU A 246 16.44 23.10 -10.78
N ILE A 247 16.09 23.07 -9.50
CA ILE A 247 17.06 23.15 -8.39
C ILE A 247 17.54 21.77 -7.95
N VAL A 248 16.64 20.79 -7.83
CA VAL A 248 16.98 19.48 -7.25
C VAL A 248 18.06 18.73 -8.05
N PRO A 249 18.06 18.72 -9.39
CA PRO A 249 19.13 18.08 -10.15
C PRO A 249 20.52 18.67 -9.85
N GLN A 250 20.60 19.97 -9.54
CA GLN A 250 21.88 20.62 -9.19
C GLN A 250 22.39 20.14 -7.83
N PHE A 251 21.49 20.03 -6.86
CA PHE A 251 21.78 19.42 -5.56
C PHE A 251 22.26 17.97 -5.72
N LEU A 252 21.50 17.15 -6.45
CA LEU A 252 21.84 15.73 -6.66
C LEU A 252 23.16 15.52 -7.41
N LYS A 253 23.52 16.43 -8.33
CA LYS A 253 24.82 16.40 -9.01
C LYS A 253 25.98 16.63 -8.04
N LYS A 254 25.79 17.49 -7.04
CA LYS A 254 26.83 17.87 -6.07
C LYS A 254 26.87 16.94 -4.86
N TYR A 255 25.73 16.36 -4.48
CA TYR A 255 25.53 15.66 -3.22
C TYR A 255 24.87 14.29 -3.38
N SER A 256 25.10 13.55 -4.48
CA SER A 256 24.41 12.29 -4.79
C SER A 256 24.49 11.20 -3.70
N GLY A 257 25.51 11.24 -2.84
CA GLY A 257 25.69 10.31 -1.72
C GLY A 257 25.18 10.85 -0.38
N HIS A 258 24.66 12.08 -0.34
CA HIS A 258 24.12 12.66 0.88
C HIS A 258 22.85 11.92 1.30
N PRO A 259 22.61 11.67 2.61
CA PRO A 259 21.37 11.04 3.09
C PRO A 259 20.10 11.65 2.49
N ALA A 260 19.91 12.97 2.59
CA ALA A 260 18.82 13.73 1.94
C ALA A 260 18.62 13.57 0.41
N SER A 261 19.45 12.79 -0.28
CA SER A 261 19.30 12.56 -1.72
C SER A 261 18.05 11.77 -2.04
N ASP A 262 17.58 10.87 -1.17
CA ASP A 262 16.38 10.08 -1.42
C ASP A 262 15.10 10.95 -1.39
N ASP A 263 14.99 11.85 -0.42
CA ASP A 263 13.96 12.88 -0.29
C ASP A 263 13.99 13.83 -1.48
N ALA A 264 15.18 14.28 -1.87
CA ALA A 264 15.36 15.16 -3.02
C ALA A 264 14.89 14.45 -4.31
N MET A 265 15.29 13.20 -4.53
CA MET A 265 14.81 12.39 -5.65
C MET A 265 13.30 12.18 -5.60
N TYR A 266 12.72 11.95 -4.42
CA TYR A 266 11.27 11.81 -4.25
C TYR A 266 10.54 13.12 -4.58
N ARG A 267 11.04 14.27 -4.13
CA ARG A 267 10.51 15.60 -4.48
C ARG A 267 10.55 15.83 -5.98
N LEU A 268 11.66 15.50 -6.62
CA LEU A 268 11.80 15.61 -8.06
C LEU A 268 10.81 14.69 -8.80
N ALA A 269 10.65 13.45 -8.33
CA ALA A 269 9.65 12.52 -8.85
C ALA A 269 8.22 13.08 -8.72
N ARG A 270 7.89 13.67 -7.56
CA ARG A 270 6.60 14.35 -7.34
C ARG A 270 6.37 15.53 -8.28
N ALA A 271 7.41 16.31 -8.55
CA ALA A 271 7.32 17.41 -9.49
C ALA A 271 6.98 16.93 -10.90
N TYR A 272 7.65 15.89 -11.38
CA TYR A 272 7.31 15.27 -12.67
C TYR A 272 5.91 14.65 -12.68
N GLU A 273 5.49 13.99 -11.59
CA GLU A 273 4.14 13.42 -11.48
C GLU A 273 3.05 14.50 -11.60
N ILE A 274 3.21 15.64 -10.91
CA ILE A 274 2.25 16.76 -10.98
C ILE A 274 2.23 17.38 -12.39
N LYS A 275 3.37 17.36 -13.09
CA LYS A 275 3.47 17.79 -14.50
C LYS A 275 2.88 16.79 -15.49
N GLY A 276 2.49 15.58 -15.06
CA GLY A 276 2.02 14.51 -15.92
C GLY A 276 3.13 13.77 -16.68
N ASP A 277 4.40 14.05 -16.35
CA ASP A 277 5.56 13.35 -16.92
C ASP A 277 5.84 12.07 -16.10
N TYR A 278 4.99 11.08 -16.33
CA TYR A 278 4.97 9.86 -15.53
C TYR A 278 6.21 8.98 -15.74
N GLU A 279 6.86 9.02 -16.91
CA GLU A 279 8.09 8.25 -17.14
C GLU A 279 9.24 8.78 -16.27
N ASN A 280 9.45 10.10 -16.25
CA ASN A 280 10.44 10.72 -15.37
C ASN A 280 10.07 10.58 -13.90
N ALA A 281 8.79 10.69 -13.55
CA ALA A 281 8.33 10.46 -12.18
C ALA A 281 8.70 9.04 -11.71
N ILE A 282 8.36 8.01 -12.48
CA ILE A 282 8.71 6.61 -12.18
C ILE A 282 10.22 6.48 -12.03
N PHE A 283 11.01 6.97 -12.99
CA PHE A 283 12.47 6.91 -12.93
C PHE A 283 13.04 7.48 -11.62
N TRP A 284 12.58 8.66 -11.20
CA TRP A 284 13.09 9.30 -9.98
C TRP A 284 12.60 8.64 -8.70
N TYR A 285 11.39 8.09 -8.67
CA TYR A 285 10.95 7.26 -7.55
C TYR A 285 11.78 5.98 -7.42
N GLU A 286 12.15 5.32 -8.54
CA GLU A 286 13.04 4.16 -8.50
C GLU A 286 14.45 4.49 -8.02
N LYS A 287 14.89 5.73 -8.24
CA LYS A 287 16.17 6.23 -7.74
C LYS A 287 16.10 6.52 -6.25
N SER A 288 15.05 7.22 -5.81
CA SER A 288 14.77 7.49 -4.39
C SER A 288 14.71 6.20 -3.58
N SER A 289 14.05 5.15 -4.09
CA SER A 289 13.92 3.87 -3.38
C SER A 289 15.23 3.09 -3.18
N LYS A 290 16.33 3.53 -3.84
CA LYS A 290 17.66 2.91 -3.81
C LYS A 290 18.75 3.87 -3.30
N ALA A 291 18.36 5.06 -2.87
CA ALA A 291 19.27 6.09 -2.38
C ALA A 291 19.79 5.71 -0.97
N PRO A 292 20.71 6.49 -0.37
CA PRO A 292 21.50 6.03 0.76
C PRO A 292 20.73 5.53 1.98
N ASP A 293 19.81 6.33 2.49
CA ASP A 293 18.90 6.07 3.63
C ASP A 293 17.64 5.33 3.19
N ALA A 294 17.08 5.71 2.02
CA ALA A 294 15.95 5.05 1.38
C ALA A 294 14.76 4.82 2.33
N ASP A 295 14.51 5.76 3.24
CA ASP A 295 13.38 5.69 4.17
C ASP A 295 12.04 5.89 3.42
N LEU A 296 12.11 6.52 2.25
CA LEU A 296 11.02 6.66 1.29
C LEU A 296 10.81 5.45 0.39
N LYS A 297 11.61 4.37 0.49
CA LYS A 297 11.50 3.17 -0.39
C LYS A 297 10.06 2.66 -0.51
N GLY A 298 9.38 2.43 0.61
CA GLY A 298 8.01 1.90 0.62
C GLY A 298 7.02 2.87 -0.05
N VAL A 299 7.11 4.15 0.28
CA VAL A 299 6.21 5.19 -0.26
C VAL A 299 6.45 5.43 -1.75
N ALA A 300 7.70 5.37 -2.20
CA ALA A 300 8.07 5.49 -3.61
C ALA A 300 7.45 4.36 -4.44
N TYR A 301 7.44 3.12 -3.94
CA TYR A 301 6.82 2.01 -4.65
C TYR A 301 5.30 2.07 -4.67
N GLU A 302 4.67 2.45 -3.57
CA GLU A 302 3.24 2.75 -3.55
C GLU A 302 2.89 3.83 -4.59
N ARG A 303 3.72 4.87 -4.72
CA ARG A 303 3.55 5.95 -5.71
C ARG A 303 3.70 5.46 -7.14
N ILE A 304 4.64 4.57 -7.42
CA ILE A 304 4.83 4.03 -8.77
C ILE A 304 3.61 3.21 -9.20
N LEU A 305 3.08 2.35 -8.31
CA LEU A 305 1.85 1.61 -8.61
C LEU A 305 0.64 2.56 -8.75
N PHE A 306 0.58 3.60 -7.92
CA PHE A 306 -0.44 4.65 -8.01
C PHE A 306 -0.41 5.32 -9.40
N ILE A 307 0.77 5.71 -9.88
CA ILE A 307 0.95 6.28 -11.22
C ILE A 307 0.46 5.30 -12.29
N ILE A 308 0.95 4.06 -12.25
CA ILE A 308 0.66 3.04 -13.26
C ILE A 308 -0.85 2.75 -13.35
N ASP A 309 -1.52 2.59 -12.21
CA ASP A 309 -2.91 2.12 -12.16
C ASP A 309 -3.96 3.24 -12.17
N LEU A 310 -3.64 4.41 -11.63
CA LEU A 310 -4.61 5.49 -11.44
C LEU A 310 -4.34 6.75 -12.26
N LEU A 311 -3.11 6.99 -12.73
CA LEU A 311 -2.78 8.24 -13.44
C LEU A 311 -2.46 8.04 -14.92
N MET A 312 -1.72 6.98 -15.27
CA MET A 312 -1.37 6.70 -16.66
C MET A 312 -2.57 6.22 -17.48
N SER A 313 -2.61 6.62 -18.75
CA SER A 313 -3.54 6.07 -19.74
C SER A 313 -3.06 4.73 -20.31
N THR A 314 -3.96 3.95 -20.89
CA THR A 314 -3.61 2.71 -21.61
C THR A 314 -2.57 2.95 -22.71
N GLU A 315 -2.62 4.11 -23.37
CA GLU A 315 -1.63 4.54 -24.37
C GLU A 315 -0.27 4.79 -23.73
N GLN A 316 -0.20 5.54 -22.63
CA GLN A 316 1.06 5.80 -21.92
C GLN A 316 1.70 4.50 -21.41
N LEU A 317 0.90 3.57 -20.89
CA LEU A 317 1.39 2.24 -20.47
C LEU A 317 1.94 1.44 -21.67
N THR A 318 1.28 1.53 -22.83
CA THR A 318 1.76 0.89 -24.07
C THR A 318 3.08 1.48 -24.52
N ASN A 319 3.18 2.81 -24.56
CA ASN A 319 4.39 3.52 -24.94
C ASN A 319 5.56 3.18 -23.99
N PHE A 320 5.32 3.11 -22.69
CA PHE A 320 6.36 2.71 -21.72
C PHE A 320 6.92 1.31 -22.04
N VAL A 321 6.04 0.32 -22.28
CA VAL A 321 6.48 -1.05 -22.60
C VAL A 321 7.23 -1.11 -23.93
N SER A 322 6.81 -0.31 -24.92
CA SER A 322 7.47 -0.23 -26.22
C SER A 322 8.83 0.47 -26.16
N ASN A 323 8.96 1.55 -25.39
CA ASN A 323 10.18 2.33 -25.25
C ASN A 323 11.22 1.60 -24.36
N TYR A 324 10.76 0.85 -23.36
CA TYR A 324 11.61 0.17 -22.39
C TYR A 324 11.26 -1.32 -22.24
N PRO A 325 11.37 -2.15 -23.31
CA PRO A 325 10.87 -3.53 -23.31
C PRO A 325 11.58 -4.47 -22.31
N ASN A 326 12.79 -4.10 -21.87
CA ASN A 326 13.58 -4.84 -20.89
C ASN A 326 13.52 -4.22 -19.48
N HIS A 327 12.66 -3.22 -19.27
CA HIS A 327 12.52 -2.59 -17.95
C HIS A 327 11.89 -3.57 -16.96
N LYS A 328 12.36 -3.57 -15.70
CA LYS A 328 11.87 -4.46 -14.64
C LYS A 328 10.38 -4.26 -14.31
N LEU A 329 9.81 -3.10 -14.67
CA LEU A 329 8.38 -2.81 -14.48
C LEU A 329 7.48 -3.36 -15.59
N VAL A 330 8.04 -3.82 -16.71
CA VAL A 330 7.25 -4.30 -17.86
C VAL A 330 6.21 -5.36 -17.46
N PRO A 331 6.50 -6.36 -16.62
CA PRO A 331 5.49 -7.33 -16.20
C PRO A 331 4.31 -6.68 -15.45
N TYR A 332 4.60 -5.79 -14.50
CA TYR A 332 3.60 -5.08 -13.69
C TYR A 332 2.73 -4.15 -14.54
N ILE A 333 3.36 -3.43 -15.48
CA ILE A 333 2.68 -2.54 -16.42
C ILE A 333 1.83 -3.34 -17.40
N THR A 334 2.32 -4.49 -17.89
CA THR A 334 1.55 -5.37 -18.79
C THR A 334 0.25 -5.83 -18.12
N TYR A 335 0.33 -6.31 -16.87
CA TYR A 335 -0.86 -6.71 -16.13
C TYR A 335 -1.80 -5.53 -15.85
N SER A 336 -1.26 -4.40 -15.35
CA SER A 336 -2.07 -3.20 -15.07
C SER A 336 -2.76 -2.66 -16.32
N ARG A 337 -2.09 -2.70 -17.49
CA ARG A 337 -2.69 -2.35 -18.76
C ARG A 337 -3.86 -3.27 -19.13
N ALA A 338 -3.73 -4.58 -18.90
CA ALA A 338 -4.84 -5.50 -19.10
C ALA A 338 -6.06 -5.15 -18.20
N VAL A 339 -5.80 -4.72 -16.95
CA VAL A 339 -6.84 -4.20 -16.06
C VAL A 339 -7.44 -2.89 -16.56
N HIS A 340 -6.64 -1.99 -17.14
CA HIS A 340 -7.17 -0.76 -17.77
C HIS A 340 -8.10 -1.11 -18.93
N LEU A 341 -7.75 -2.08 -19.77
CA LEU A 341 -8.60 -2.55 -20.86
C LEU A 341 -9.93 -3.11 -20.36
N ILE A 342 -9.97 -3.77 -19.19
CA ILE A 342 -11.21 -4.19 -18.54
C ILE A 342 -12.07 -2.97 -18.19
N ARG A 343 -11.48 -1.96 -17.53
CA ARG A 343 -12.16 -0.73 -17.10
C ARG A 343 -12.66 0.11 -18.29
N GLU A 344 -11.96 0.04 -19.41
CA GLU A 344 -12.29 0.69 -20.69
C GLU A 344 -13.26 -0.15 -21.55
N LYS A 345 -13.76 -1.27 -21.02
CA LYS A 345 -14.68 -2.20 -21.68
C LYS A 345 -14.13 -2.83 -22.97
N GLN A 346 -12.81 -2.82 -23.15
CA GLN A 346 -12.12 -3.49 -24.24
C GLN A 346 -11.85 -4.97 -23.89
N TYR A 347 -12.91 -5.70 -23.55
CA TYR A 347 -12.80 -7.03 -22.94
C TYR A 347 -12.04 -8.05 -23.80
N SER A 348 -12.21 -8.02 -25.12
CA SER A 348 -11.47 -8.93 -26.01
C SER A 348 -9.96 -8.67 -26.01
N ASN A 349 -9.54 -7.39 -25.95
CA ASN A 349 -8.12 -7.03 -25.82
C ASN A 349 -7.60 -7.42 -24.42
N ALA A 350 -8.38 -7.14 -23.38
CA ALA A 350 -8.03 -7.50 -22.01
C ALA A 350 -7.78 -9.00 -21.83
N ILE A 351 -8.66 -9.85 -22.38
CA ILE A 351 -8.49 -11.32 -22.33
C ILE A 351 -7.19 -11.73 -23.01
N SER A 352 -6.93 -11.21 -24.20
CA SER A 352 -5.69 -11.52 -24.93
C SER A 352 -4.45 -11.11 -24.14
N GLU A 353 -4.45 -9.93 -23.53
CA GLU A 353 -3.33 -9.46 -22.71
C GLU A 353 -3.16 -10.28 -21.43
N LEU A 354 -4.24 -10.64 -20.73
CA LEU A 354 -4.18 -11.50 -19.55
C LEU A 354 -3.63 -12.89 -19.89
N GLU A 355 -4.06 -13.49 -21.00
CA GLU A 355 -3.57 -14.79 -21.45
C GLU A 355 -2.10 -14.76 -21.84
N ILE A 356 -1.65 -13.69 -22.53
CA ILE A 356 -0.23 -13.47 -22.84
C ILE A 356 0.57 -13.26 -21.56
N PHE A 357 0.08 -12.44 -20.63
CA PHE A 357 0.71 -12.18 -19.34
C PHE A 357 0.89 -13.48 -18.56
N MET A 358 -0.17 -14.28 -18.39
CA MET A 358 -0.07 -15.59 -17.73
C MET A 358 0.90 -16.51 -18.48
N LYS A 359 0.78 -16.68 -19.80
CA LYS A 359 1.69 -17.56 -20.55
C LYS A 359 3.16 -17.18 -20.40
N LYS A 360 3.47 -15.89 -20.35
CA LYS A 360 4.83 -15.35 -20.26
C LYS A 360 5.39 -15.39 -18.84
N TYR A 361 4.55 -15.15 -17.83
CA TYR A 361 5.00 -14.85 -16.47
C TYR A 361 4.43 -15.77 -15.37
N ASP A 362 3.42 -16.62 -15.62
CA ASP A 362 2.85 -17.64 -14.69
C ASP A 362 3.76 -18.88 -14.54
N LYS A 363 5.03 -18.77 -14.95
CA LYS A 363 6.11 -19.69 -14.57
C LYS A 363 6.91 -18.99 -13.48
N SER A 364 7.60 -19.73 -12.60
CA SER A 364 8.42 -19.25 -11.45
C SER A 364 9.49 -18.16 -11.73
N LEU A 365 9.47 -17.50 -12.89
CA LEU A 365 10.27 -16.34 -13.28
C LEU A 365 9.92 -15.05 -12.52
N LEU A 366 8.67 -14.81 -12.10
CA LEU A 366 8.34 -13.56 -11.38
C LEU A 366 8.83 -13.56 -9.92
N GLU A 367 8.96 -14.72 -9.28
CA GLU A 367 9.57 -14.85 -7.95
C GLU A 367 11.00 -14.27 -7.93
N ASN A 368 11.75 -14.42 -9.03
CA ASN A 368 13.10 -13.89 -9.19
C ASN A 368 13.17 -12.40 -9.54
N LEU A 369 12.06 -11.79 -9.98
CA LEU A 369 11.93 -10.34 -10.22
C LEU A 369 11.46 -9.59 -8.97
N SER A 370 10.85 -10.31 -8.01
CA SER A 370 10.07 -9.76 -6.90
C SER A 370 10.87 -9.12 -5.76
N VAL A 371 12.19 -9.29 -5.70
CA VAL A 371 12.93 -9.09 -4.44
C VAL A 371 13.25 -7.61 -4.11
N ASP A 372 12.94 -6.66 -5.00
CA ASP A 372 13.34 -5.26 -4.77
C ASP A 372 12.20 -4.23 -4.78
N PHE A 373 11.11 -4.46 -5.52
CA PHE A 373 10.18 -3.38 -5.88
C PHE A 373 8.84 -3.39 -5.15
N PHE A 374 8.43 -4.56 -4.69
CA PHE A 374 7.19 -4.72 -3.96
C PHE A 374 7.39 -5.89 -3.00
N ASP A 375 8.27 -5.70 -2.02
CA ASP A 375 8.52 -6.70 -0.96
C ASP A 375 7.22 -7.13 -0.22
N SER A 376 6.09 -6.43 -0.47
CA SER A 376 4.74 -6.75 0.01
C SER A 376 3.74 -7.29 -1.03
N ILE A 377 4.07 -7.34 -2.33
CA ILE A 377 3.24 -7.99 -3.35
C ILE A 377 3.78 -9.39 -3.53
N TYR A 378 3.24 -10.31 -2.74
CA TYR A 378 3.36 -11.73 -2.99
C TYR A 378 2.70 -12.01 -4.35
N ILE A 379 3.48 -11.95 -5.44
CA ILE A 379 3.11 -12.58 -6.72
C ILE A 379 3.28 -14.09 -6.52
N ASP A 380 2.47 -14.62 -5.62
CA ASP A 380 2.45 -16.00 -5.19
C ASP A 380 1.35 -16.76 -5.95
N SER A 381 1.13 -18.02 -5.56
CA SER A 381 0.02 -18.82 -6.11
C SER A 381 -1.33 -18.13 -5.99
N MET A 382 -1.57 -17.37 -4.91
CA MET A 382 -2.83 -16.67 -4.66
C MET A 382 -3.04 -15.51 -5.64
N PHE A 383 -2.00 -14.74 -5.96
CA PHE A 383 -2.07 -13.73 -7.02
C PHE A 383 -2.47 -14.35 -8.36
N TRP A 384 -1.83 -15.46 -8.73
CA TRP A 384 -2.13 -16.12 -10.00
C TRP A 384 -3.54 -16.72 -10.06
N ASP A 385 -4.03 -17.28 -8.95
CA ASP A 385 -5.41 -17.76 -8.86
C ASP A 385 -6.42 -16.61 -9.05
N LYS A 386 -6.13 -15.44 -8.47
CA LYS A 386 -6.94 -14.23 -8.66
C LYS A 386 -6.93 -13.77 -10.13
N VAL A 387 -5.77 -13.75 -10.80
CA VAL A 387 -5.65 -13.38 -12.21
C VAL A 387 -6.37 -14.37 -13.14
N ARG A 388 -6.28 -15.68 -12.86
CA ARG A 388 -7.03 -16.71 -13.59
C ARG A 388 -8.54 -16.52 -13.43
N LYS A 389 -9.01 -16.33 -12.20
CA LYS A 389 -10.43 -16.05 -11.92
C LYS A 389 -10.92 -14.78 -12.63
N GLN A 390 -10.13 -13.71 -12.58
CA GLN A 390 -10.40 -12.45 -13.28
C GLN A 390 -10.53 -12.67 -14.79
N THR A 391 -9.62 -13.42 -15.40
CA THR A 391 -9.65 -13.72 -16.84
C THR A 391 -10.94 -14.45 -17.24
N GLU A 392 -11.34 -15.46 -16.46
CA GLU A 392 -12.59 -16.20 -16.72
C GLU A 392 -13.84 -15.34 -16.53
N GLN A 393 -13.82 -14.39 -15.59
CA GLN A 393 -14.91 -13.43 -15.40
C GLN A 393 -15.02 -12.46 -16.58
N VAL A 394 -13.90 -11.95 -17.09
CA VAL A 394 -13.87 -11.07 -18.25
C VAL A 394 -14.35 -11.80 -19.51
N LYS A 395 -14.04 -13.09 -19.67
CA LYS A 395 -14.60 -13.93 -20.77
C LYS A 395 -16.13 -13.98 -20.72
N LYS A 396 -16.70 -14.26 -19.54
CA LYS A 396 -18.17 -14.27 -19.34
C LYS A 396 -18.80 -12.92 -19.68
N ILE A 397 -18.17 -11.82 -19.26
CA ILE A 397 -18.63 -10.46 -19.57
C ILE A 397 -18.57 -10.20 -21.09
N ASN A 398 -17.47 -10.57 -21.74
CA ASN A 398 -17.26 -10.38 -23.18
C ASN A 398 -18.31 -11.10 -24.04
N ASP A 399 -18.69 -12.32 -23.68
CA ASP A 399 -19.70 -13.11 -24.40
C ASP A 399 -21.09 -12.46 -24.38
N ILE A 400 -21.42 -11.77 -23.29
CA ILE A 400 -22.66 -11.01 -23.15
C ILE A 400 -22.52 -9.68 -23.90
N TYR A 401 -21.36 -9.02 -23.78
CA TYR A 401 -21.07 -7.75 -24.41
C TYR A 401 -21.09 -7.81 -25.96
N LYS A 402 -20.78 -8.95 -26.58
CA LYS A 402 -20.80 -9.10 -28.05
C LYS A 402 -22.19 -9.15 -28.70
N LYS A 403 -23.29 -9.25 -27.94
CA LYS A 403 -24.67 -9.30 -28.47
C LYS A 403 -25.20 -7.90 -28.80
N ASN A 404 -26.22 -7.76 -29.66
CA ASN A 404 -26.80 -6.44 -30.04
C ASN A 404 -27.24 -5.61 -28.82
N SER A 405 -27.10 -4.28 -28.89
CA SER A 405 -27.42 -3.36 -27.77
C SER A 405 -28.92 -3.25 -27.53
N SER A 406 -29.36 -3.56 -26.30
CA SER A 406 -30.72 -3.34 -25.79
C SER A 406 -30.68 -3.01 -24.30
N ASP A 407 -31.74 -2.41 -23.77
CA ASP A 407 -31.95 -2.21 -22.33
C ASP A 407 -31.75 -3.50 -21.51
N LYS A 408 -32.30 -4.63 -22.00
CA LYS A 408 -32.12 -5.94 -21.39
C LYS A 408 -30.66 -6.39 -21.36
N LYS A 409 -29.87 -6.06 -22.38
CA LYS A 409 -28.42 -6.36 -22.40
C LYS A 409 -27.68 -5.51 -21.37
N LEU A 410 -27.95 -4.20 -21.31
CA LEU A 410 -27.34 -3.31 -20.32
C LEU A 410 -27.66 -3.77 -18.90
N TYR A 411 -28.92 -4.14 -18.64
CA TYR A 411 -29.31 -4.64 -17.31
C TYR A 411 -28.61 -5.95 -16.96
N ASN A 412 -28.52 -6.89 -17.91
CA ASN A 412 -27.78 -8.13 -17.71
C ASN A 412 -26.28 -7.90 -17.46
N GLU A 413 -25.66 -6.93 -18.13
CA GLU A 413 -24.27 -6.53 -17.86
C GLU A 413 -24.14 -5.96 -16.44
N ALA A 414 -25.03 -5.04 -16.03
CA ALA A 414 -25.03 -4.48 -14.69
C ALA A 414 -25.17 -5.56 -13.61
N LYS A 415 -26.04 -6.57 -13.79
CA LYS A 415 -26.19 -7.69 -12.86
C LYS A 415 -24.90 -8.47 -12.61
N ILE A 416 -24.06 -8.62 -13.65
CA ILE A 416 -22.76 -9.30 -13.48
C ILE A 416 -21.87 -8.48 -12.56
N TRP A 417 -21.81 -7.16 -12.75
CA TRP A 417 -21.03 -6.26 -11.92
C TRP A 417 -21.58 -6.10 -10.49
N LEU A 418 -22.89 -6.28 -10.29
CA LEU A 418 -23.50 -6.33 -8.95
C LEU A 418 -23.23 -7.65 -8.21
N SER A 419 -22.91 -8.73 -8.93
CA SER A 419 -22.70 -10.05 -8.35
C SER A 419 -21.43 -10.09 -7.50
N GLU A 420 -21.54 -10.71 -6.32
CA GLU A 420 -20.43 -10.86 -5.38
C GLU A 420 -19.22 -11.61 -5.97
N ASP A 421 -19.47 -12.49 -6.93
CA ASP A 421 -18.40 -13.21 -7.61
C ASP A 421 -17.46 -12.26 -8.37
N ASN A 422 -17.97 -11.16 -8.92
CA ASN A 422 -17.26 -10.28 -9.86
C ASN A 422 -16.79 -8.97 -9.25
N LEU A 423 -16.74 -8.86 -7.93
CA LEU A 423 -16.39 -7.61 -7.23
C LEU A 423 -14.95 -7.14 -7.47
N PHE A 424 -14.09 -8.06 -7.86
CA PHE A 424 -12.67 -7.79 -8.12
C PHE A 424 -12.31 -7.89 -9.60
N THR A 425 -13.29 -8.02 -10.51
CA THR A 425 -13.02 -8.18 -11.94
C THR A 425 -12.26 -6.98 -12.52
N ALA A 426 -12.55 -5.76 -12.07
CA ALA A 426 -11.86 -4.54 -12.49
C ALA A 426 -10.73 -4.09 -11.53
N TYR A 427 -10.46 -4.88 -10.48
CA TYR A 427 -9.46 -4.58 -9.47
C TYR A 427 -8.05 -4.96 -9.96
N ASN A 428 -7.06 -4.11 -9.67
CA ASN A 428 -5.67 -4.43 -9.93
C ASN A 428 -5.09 -5.20 -8.74
N PHE A 429 -4.87 -6.51 -8.90
CA PHE A 429 -4.42 -7.37 -7.79
C PHE A 429 -3.01 -7.06 -7.27
N LEU A 430 -2.22 -6.25 -7.98
CA LEU A 430 -0.95 -5.74 -7.45
C LEU A 430 -1.15 -4.91 -6.18
N TRP A 431 -2.32 -4.30 -5.97
CA TRP A 431 -2.58 -3.58 -4.73
C TRP A 431 -2.70 -4.48 -3.49
N ASN A 432 -2.94 -5.79 -3.65
CA ASN A 432 -3.09 -6.75 -2.54
C ASN A 432 -3.99 -6.26 -1.37
N GLY A 433 -5.14 -5.65 -1.68
CA GLY A 433 -6.06 -5.05 -0.71
C GLY A 433 -5.70 -3.65 -0.18
N ASN A 434 -4.48 -3.14 -0.44
CA ASN A 434 -3.99 -1.87 0.10
C ASN A 434 -4.39 -0.63 -0.69
N LEU A 435 -5.04 -0.77 -1.85
CA LEU A 435 -5.43 0.36 -2.71
C LEU A 435 -6.12 1.48 -1.92
N ARG A 436 -7.05 1.12 -1.03
CA ARG A 436 -7.76 2.09 -0.19
C ARG A 436 -6.80 2.93 0.65
N HIS A 437 -5.92 2.27 1.39
CA HIS A 437 -4.97 2.95 2.27
C HIS A 437 -4.04 3.88 1.48
N VAL A 438 -3.54 3.40 0.33
CA VAL A 438 -2.65 4.17 -0.53
C VAL A 438 -3.38 5.35 -1.18
N TYR A 439 -4.62 5.14 -1.63
CA TYR A 439 -5.45 6.21 -2.18
C TYR A 439 -5.69 7.32 -1.15
N ASP A 440 -6.13 6.95 0.06
CA ASP A 440 -6.38 7.90 1.16
C ASP A 440 -5.11 8.67 1.57
N ARG A 441 -3.93 8.03 1.42
CA ARG A 441 -2.63 8.66 1.67
C ARG A 441 -2.25 9.69 0.60
N PHE A 442 -2.61 9.45 -0.66
CA PHE A 442 -2.08 10.17 -1.81
C PHE A 442 -3.04 11.16 -2.45
N VAL A 443 -4.34 11.00 -2.23
CA VAL A 443 -5.39 11.90 -2.73
C VAL A 443 -5.96 12.67 -1.54
N PRO A 444 -5.73 13.99 -1.44
CA PRO A 444 -6.14 14.78 -0.29
C PRO A 444 -7.63 15.08 -0.29
N LYS A 445 -8.22 15.04 0.91
CA LYS A 445 -9.49 15.67 1.36
C LYS A 445 -10.21 16.59 0.38
N TRP A 446 -9.50 17.70 0.18
CA TRP A 446 -10.00 18.94 -0.35
C TRP A 446 -8.83 19.61 -1.06
N GLN A 447 -9.12 20.42 -2.07
CA GLN A 447 -8.11 21.28 -2.66
C GLN A 447 -7.54 22.21 -1.58
N GLY A 448 -6.22 22.25 -1.43
CA GLY A 448 -5.57 23.11 -0.42
C GLY A 448 -5.24 22.44 0.92
N TYR A 449 -5.68 21.21 1.18
CA TYR A 449 -5.33 20.50 2.42
C TYR A 449 -4.01 19.74 2.27
N SER A 450 -3.10 19.98 3.20
CA SER A 450 -1.88 19.21 3.38
C SER A 450 -2.22 17.81 3.88
N THR A 451 -2.13 16.78 3.03
CA THR A 451 -1.91 15.41 3.53
C THR A 451 -0.51 15.33 4.15
N TYR A 452 -0.08 14.14 4.55
CA TYR A 452 1.30 13.79 4.95
C TYR A 452 2.41 14.26 3.95
N ILE A 453 2.03 14.93 2.85
CA ILE A 453 2.83 15.27 1.68
C ILE A 453 2.81 16.79 1.39
N GLU A 454 2.06 17.64 2.10
CA GLU A 454 2.13 19.12 2.00
C GLU A 454 2.10 19.73 0.58
N SER A 455 1.74 18.98 -0.47
CA SER A 455 1.69 19.47 -1.85
C SER A 455 0.26 19.87 -2.24
N LEU A 456 0.09 21.07 -2.75
CA LEU A 456 -1.15 21.49 -3.42
C LEU A 456 -1.30 20.67 -4.71
N VAL A 457 -2.21 19.69 -4.74
CA VAL A 457 -2.64 19.04 -5.98
C VAL A 457 -3.86 19.76 -6.55
N SER A 458 -4.00 19.77 -7.87
CA SER A 458 -5.14 20.42 -8.53
C SER A 458 -6.44 19.66 -8.26
N TYR A 459 -7.56 20.37 -8.34
CA TYR A 459 -8.89 19.75 -8.34
C TYR A 459 -9.01 18.69 -9.44
N ASP A 460 -8.49 18.97 -10.64
CA ASP A 460 -8.51 18.03 -11.76
C ASP A 460 -7.78 16.73 -11.47
N PHE A 461 -6.64 16.78 -10.76
CA PHE A 461 -5.93 15.58 -10.32
C PHE A 461 -6.81 14.74 -9.38
N ILE A 462 -7.44 15.40 -8.40
CA ILE A 462 -8.33 14.72 -7.45
C ILE A 462 -9.48 14.03 -8.19
N GLN A 463 -10.11 14.72 -9.15
CA GLN A 463 -11.22 14.17 -9.94
C GLN A 463 -10.77 13.01 -10.83
N GLN A 464 -9.62 13.11 -11.50
CA GLN A 464 -9.09 12.03 -12.33
C GLN A 464 -8.78 10.78 -11.49
N ALA A 465 -8.08 10.95 -10.37
CA ALA A 465 -7.75 9.85 -9.47
C ALA A 465 -9.03 9.20 -8.89
N LYS A 466 -10.03 10.01 -8.51
CA LYS A 466 -11.35 9.55 -8.05
C LYS A 466 -12.06 8.71 -9.11
N GLN A 467 -12.15 9.20 -10.34
CA GLN A 467 -12.79 8.47 -11.44
C GLN A 467 -12.12 7.12 -11.67
N LYS A 468 -10.78 7.09 -11.67
CA LYS A 468 -10.00 5.86 -11.85
C LYS A 468 -10.17 4.89 -10.68
N TYR A 469 -10.20 5.38 -9.45
CA TYR A 469 -10.52 4.56 -8.27
C TYR A 469 -11.92 3.95 -8.35
N GLN A 470 -12.93 4.75 -8.70
CA GLN A 470 -14.32 4.27 -8.86
C GLN A 470 -14.43 3.21 -9.95
N SER A 471 -13.67 3.35 -11.04
CA SER A 471 -13.64 2.36 -12.12
C SER A 471 -13.11 0.98 -11.71
N GLN A 472 -12.54 0.84 -10.50
CA GLN A 472 -12.11 -0.46 -9.97
C GLN A 472 -13.20 -1.18 -9.19
N ILE A 473 -14.24 -0.46 -8.78
CA ILE A 473 -15.29 -0.96 -7.90
C ILE A 473 -16.47 -1.35 -8.77
N SER A 474 -16.77 -2.65 -8.79
CA SER A 474 -17.83 -3.21 -9.64
C SER A 474 -19.19 -2.56 -9.43
N TYR A 475 -19.53 -2.13 -8.21
CA TYR A 475 -20.78 -1.41 -7.95
C TYR A 475 -20.87 -0.05 -8.67
N PHE A 476 -19.78 0.72 -8.76
CA PHE A 476 -19.79 1.98 -9.53
C PHE A 476 -19.89 1.71 -11.03
N ILE A 477 -19.27 0.64 -11.52
CA ILE A 477 -19.44 0.20 -12.92
C ILE A 477 -20.92 -0.15 -13.19
N ALA A 478 -21.54 -0.90 -12.28
CA ALA A 478 -22.96 -1.25 -12.38
C ALA A 478 -23.86 -0.01 -12.38
N ILE A 479 -23.66 0.94 -11.45
CA ILE A 479 -24.41 2.20 -11.39
C ILE A 479 -24.34 2.94 -12.73
N ASN A 480 -23.14 3.13 -13.28
CA ASN A 480 -22.97 3.82 -14.57
C ASN A 480 -23.73 3.13 -15.72
N ILE A 481 -23.81 1.79 -15.71
CA ILE A 481 -24.57 1.04 -16.72
C ILE A 481 -26.08 1.20 -16.51
N LEU A 482 -26.55 1.14 -15.26
CA LEU A 482 -27.97 1.28 -14.91
C LEU A 482 -28.48 2.70 -15.19
N GLU A 483 -27.70 3.73 -14.89
CA GLU A 483 -28.02 5.11 -15.21
C GLU A 483 -28.16 5.34 -16.72
N LYS A 484 -27.35 4.64 -17.53
CA LYS A 484 -27.48 4.65 -18.98
C LYS A 484 -28.84 4.10 -19.44
N ILE A 485 -29.37 3.07 -18.77
CA ILE A 485 -30.71 2.53 -19.06
C ILE A 485 -31.77 3.62 -18.82
N LEU A 486 -31.72 4.28 -17.65
CA LEU A 486 -32.69 5.32 -17.30
C LEU A 486 -32.62 6.52 -18.25
N LYS A 487 -31.42 6.87 -18.73
CA LYS A 487 -31.20 7.98 -19.66
C LYS A 487 -31.61 7.67 -21.09
N GLU A 488 -31.20 6.52 -21.62
CA GLU A 488 -31.38 6.18 -23.05
C GLU A 488 -32.68 5.42 -23.31
N TYR A 489 -33.24 4.75 -22.29
CA TYR A 489 -34.46 3.96 -22.36
C TYR A 489 -35.45 4.33 -21.23
N PRO A 490 -35.89 5.60 -21.13
CA PRO A 490 -36.71 6.08 -20.02
C PRO A 490 -38.07 5.36 -19.89
N ASN A 491 -38.57 4.75 -20.97
CA ASN A 491 -39.82 3.97 -20.99
C ASN A 491 -39.58 2.45 -20.92
N SER A 492 -38.37 2.00 -20.57
CA SER A 492 -38.07 0.57 -20.44
C SER A 492 -38.92 -0.08 -19.35
N GLN A 493 -39.33 -1.32 -19.58
CA GLN A 493 -39.93 -2.16 -18.54
C GLN A 493 -38.95 -2.52 -17.42
N LEU A 494 -37.65 -2.22 -17.59
CA LEU A 494 -36.60 -2.43 -16.60
C LEU A 494 -36.22 -1.13 -15.87
N ALA A 495 -36.96 -0.03 -16.07
CA ALA A 495 -36.59 1.26 -15.49
C ALA A 495 -36.69 1.24 -13.95
N ASP A 496 -37.71 0.60 -13.39
CA ASP A 496 -37.86 0.46 -11.94
C ASP A 496 -36.79 -0.49 -11.37
N ASP A 497 -36.63 -1.67 -11.98
CA ASP A 497 -35.55 -2.62 -11.73
C ASP A 497 -34.16 -1.95 -11.70
N ALA A 498 -33.87 -1.12 -12.70
CA ALA A 498 -32.60 -0.43 -12.82
C ALA A 498 -32.41 0.62 -11.73
N LYS A 499 -33.44 1.41 -11.44
CA LYS A 499 -33.37 2.46 -10.40
C LYS A 499 -33.28 1.86 -9.00
N TYR A 500 -34.00 0.77 -8.73
CA TYR A 500 -33.86 0.00 -7.49
C TYR A 500 -32.44 -0.59 -7.36
N SER A 501 -31.91 -1.16 -8.45
CA SER A 501 -30.55 -1.73 -8.48
C SER A 501 -29.45 -0.70 -8.22
N ILE A 502 -29.65 0.58 -8.59
CA ILE A 502 -28.74 1.68 -8.20
C ILE A 502 -28.75 1.86 -6.67
N GLY A 503 -29.94 1.86 -6.05
CA GLY A 503 -30.08 1.90 -4.60
C GLY A 503 -29.38 0.71 -3.91
N LEU A 504 -29.55 -0.51 -4.45
CA LEU A 504 -28.84 -1.69 -3.97
C LEU A 504 -27.32 -1.56 -4.12
N ALA A 505 -26.83 -1.02 -5.24
CA ALA A 505 -25.40 -0.80 -5.43
C ALA A 505 -24.85 0.14 -4.35
N TYR A 506 -25.51 1.29 -4.11
CA TYR A 506 -25.12 2.18 -3.02
C TYR A 506 -25.20 1.50 -1.65
N TYR A 507 -26.24 0.68 -1.40
CA TYR A 507 -26.37 -0.11 -0.17
C TYR A 507 -25.16 -1.04 0.04
N TYR A 508 -24.73 -1.77 -1.00
CA TYR A 508 -23.57 -2.64 -0.89
C TYR A 508 -22.27 -1.86 -0.68
N ILE A 509 -22.13 -0.70 -1.32
CA ILE A 509 -20.97 0.16 -1.13
C ILE A 509 -20.93 0.67 0.33
N TRP A 510 -22.08 1.08 0.89
CA TRP A 510 -22.23 1.45 2.31
C TRP A 510 -21.87 0.28 3.24
N ALA A 511 -22.50 -0.89 3.05
CA ALA A 511 -22.36 -2.06 3.93
C ALA A 511 -20.92 -2.61 3.96
N ARG A 512 -20.22 -2.61 2.82
CA ARG A 512 -18.83 -3.06 2.72
C ARG A 512 -17.82 -1.98 3.15
N GLN A 513 -18.31 -0.82 3.57
CA GLN A 513 -17.51 0.32 3.99
C GLN A 513 -16.47 0.76 2.96
N TYR A 514 -16.69 0.49 1.67
CA TYR A 514 -15.85 1.08 0.61
C TYR A 514 -15.86 2.59 0.77
N PRO A 515 -14.73 3.28 0.60
CA PRO A 515 -14.68 4.73 0.43
C PRO A 515 -15.70 5.22 -0.59
N ILE A 516 -16.94 5.43 -0.17
CA ILE A 516 -17.82 6.42 -0.76
C ILE A 516 -17.19 7.71 -0.30
N PHE A 517 -16.64 8.41 -1.28
CA PHE A 517 -16.12 9.75 -1.17
C PHE A 517 -17.27 10.73 -0.89
N THR A 518 -17.85 10.66 0.31
CA THR A 518 -18.85 11.64 0.77
C THR A 518 -18.27 13.06 0.78
N GLU A 519 -16.95 13.20 0.79
CA GLU A 519 -16.24 14.48 0.87
C GLU A 519 -15.73 15.03 -0.49
N TYR A 520 -15.92 14.33 -1.63
CA TYR A 520 -15.35 14.74 -2.94
C TYR A 520 -16.36 14.85 -4.08
N LEU A 521 -17.61 14.94 -3.70
CA LEU A 521 -18.77 15.03 -4.57
C LEU A 521 -18.98 16.52 -4.98
N THR A 522 -19.71 16.80 -6.05
CA THR A 522 -20.01 18.20 -6.47
C THR A 522 -20.83 18.94 -5.40
N GLU A 523 -21.00 20.26 -5.49
CA GLU A 523 -21.75 21.07 -4.49
C GLU A 523 -23.18 20.58 -4.23
N ALA A 524 -23.81 19.91 -5.20
CA ALA A 524 -25.12 19.26 -5.07
C ALA A 524 -25.07 17.85 -4.42
N GLU A 525 -23.90 17.23 -4.41
CA GLU A 525 -23.65 15.88 -3.88
C GLU A 525 -22.86 15.93 -2.54
N LEU A 526 -22.35 17.13 -2.16
CA LEU A 526 -21.57 17.47 -0.96
C LEU A 526 -22.34 17.40 0.36
N VAL A 527 -23.66 17.23 0.32
CA VAL A 527 -24.51 17.18 1.52
C VAL A 527 -24.59 15.77 2.12
N ALA A 528 -24.28 14.71 1.35
CA ALA A 528 -24.63 13.34 1.69
C ALA A 528 -23.51 12.50 2.35
N ASN A 529 -23.74 12.04 3.60
CA ASN A 529 -23.07 10.86 4.15
C ASN A 529 -23.43 9.62 3.29
N ARG A 530 -22.67 8.53 3.36
CA ARG A 530 -22.88 7.27 2.61
C ARG A 530 -24.32 6.77 2.72
N GLU A 531 -24.86 6.92 3.91
CA GLU A 531 -26.24 6.62 4.26
C GLU A 531 -27.22 7.43 3.43
N GLU A 532 -26.95 8.73 3.27
CA GLU A 532 -27.82 9.63 2.53
C GLU A 532 -27.82 9.29 1.04
N LEU A 533 -26.73 8.79 0.46
CA LEU A 533 -26.78 8.25 -0.92
C LEU A 533 -27.76 7.08 -1.02
N VAL A 534 -27.69 6.13 -0.08
CA VAL A 534 -28.61 4.98 -0.09
C VAL A 534 -30.05 5.42 0.15
N VAL A 535 -30.27 6.29 1.14
CA VAL A 535 -31.59 6.82 1.50
C VAL A 535 -32.17 7.60 0.32
N ASN A 536 -31.42 8.57 -0.24
CA ASN A 536 -31.88 9.39 -1.35
C ASN A 536 -32.14 8.55 -2.62
N SER A 537 -31.31 7.54 -2.90
CA SER A 537 -31.54 6.65 -4.06
C SER A 537 -32.82 5.83 -3.91
N PHE A 538 -33.06 5.24 -2.73
CA PHE A 538 -34.29 4.48 -2.49
C PHE A 538 -35.52 5.38 -2.33
N ASP A 539 -35.42 6.55 -1.72
CA ASP A 539 -36.55 7.48 -1.59
C ASP A 539 -36.99 7.96 -2.97
N LYS A 540 -36.04 8.39 -3.82
CA LYS A 540 -36.31 8.74 -5.23
C LYS A 540 -36.89 7.56 -6.01
N PHE A 541 -36.50 6.33 -5.70
CA PHE A 541 -37.10 5.14 -6.32
C PHE A 541 -38.57 4.99 -5.95
N VAL A 542 -38.90 5.11 -4.66
CA VAL A 542 -40.29 5.02 -4.16
C VAL A 542 -41.16 6.17 -4.69
N GLU A 543 -40.58 7.36 -4.89
CA GLU A 543 -41.27 8.51 -5.49
C GLU A 543 -41.60 8.29 -6.97
N ASP A 544 -40.63 7.81 -7.76
CA ASP A 544 -40.82 7.62 -9.21
C ASP A 544 -41.62 6.35 -9.53
N PHE A 545 -41.49 5.31 -8.70
CA PHE A 545 -42.09 3.98 -8.94
C PHE A 545 -42.90 3.47 -7.73
N PRO A 546 -43.90 4.21 -7.23
CA PRO A 546 -44.66 3.84 -6.02
C PRO A 546 -45.55 2.59 -6.18
N LYS A 547 -45.68 2.06 -7.40
CA LYS A 547 -46.43 0.82 -7.70
C LYS A 547 -45.52 -0.37 -7.96
N SER A 548 -44.20 -0.18 -7.98
CA SER A 548 -43.26 -1.27 -8.17
C SER A 548 -43.35 -2.24 -6.99
N PRO A 549 -43.28 -3.56 -7.22
CA PRO A 549 -43.23 -4.54 -6.13
C PRO A 549 -41.97 -4.46 -5.29
N LEU A 550 -41.00 -3.60 -5.64
CA LEU A 550 -39.75 -3.39 -4.88
C LEU A 550 -39.81 -2.14 -3.99
N ALA A 551 -40.92 -1.40 -3.99
CA ALA A 551 -41.04 -0.11 -3.30
C ALA A 551 -41.15 -0.26 -1.78
N ASP A 552 -41.70 -1.37 -1.30
CA ASP A 552 -41.62 -1.80 0.09
C ASP A 552 -40.19 -2.20 0.49
N ASP A 553 -39.49 -3.01 -0.32
CA ASP A 553 -38.08 -3.37 -0.10
C ASP A 553 -37.17 -2.14 0.03
N ALA A 554 -37.40 -1.12 -0.81
CA ALA A 554 -36.69 0.14 -0.76
C ALA A 554 -36.94 0.88 0.57
N LEU A 555 -38.21 0.97 1.01
CA LEU A 555 -38.55 1.58 2.31
C LEU A 555 -37.98 0.80 3.49
N TYR A 556 -37.96 -0.53 3.42
CA TYR A 556 -37.36 -1.37 4.45
C TYR A 556 -35.85 -1.15 4.53
N SER A 557 -35.18 -1.06 3.38
CA SER A 557 -33.74 -0.76 3.30
C SER A 557 -33.41 0.61 3.91
N ILE A 558 -34.21 1.65 3.62
CA ILE A 558 -34.08 2.97 4.25
C ILE A 558 -34.24 2.86 5.77
N ALA A 559 -35.30 2.20 6.24
CA ALA A 559 -35.58 2.04 7.66
C ALA A 559 -34.45 1.27 8.39
N TYR A 560 -33.91 0.23 7.75
CA TYR A 560 -32.82 -0.56 8.29
C TYR A 560 -31.56 0.28 8.48
N ILE A 561 -31.15 1.05 7.48
CA ILE A 561 -29.98 1.93 7.55
C ILE A 561 -30.19 3.01 8.62
N LYS A 562 -31.36 3.68 8.61
CA LYS A 562 -31.68 4.69 9.61
C LYS A 562 -31.64 4.12 11.03
N LYS A 563 -32.19 2.93 11.25
CA LYS A 563 -32.09 2.25 12.55
C LYS A 563 -30.63 1.92 12.91
N TYR A 564 -29.86 1.38 11.98
CA TYR A 564 -28.45 1.03 12.21
C TYR A 564 -27.66 2.24 12.73
N ASN A 565 -27.95 3.43 12.21
CA ASN A 565 -27.33 4.69 12.61
C ASN A 565 -28.06 5.44 13.74
N ASN A 566 -29.05 4.81 14.38
CA ASN A 566 -29.87 5.40 15.43
C ASN A 566 -30.59 6.71 15.02
N ALA A 567 -30.96 6.85 13.75
CA ALA A 567 -31.71 8.00 13.26
C ALA A 567 -33.16 7.95 13.82
N PRO A 568 -33.67 9.07 14.37
CA PRO A 568 -34.95 9.10 15.09
C PRO A 568 -36.16 8.84 14.19
N ASP A 569 -36.02 9.07 12.89
CA ASP A 569 -37.08 8.93 11.89
C ASP A 569 -37.18 7.52 11.28
N ALA A 570 -36.32 6.57 11.68
CA ALA A 570 -36.36 5.18 11.22
C ALA A 570 -37.76 4.55 11.39
N ARG A 571 -38.43 4.85 12.51
CA ARG A 571 -39.77 4.34 12.83
C ARG A 571 -40.84 4.91 11.89
N GLU A 572 -40.70 6.16 11.47
CA GLU A 572 -41.64 6.80 10.55
C GLU A 572 -41.55 6.18 9.14
N VAL A 573 -40.36 5.78 8.71
CA VAL A 573 -40.18 5.06 7.44
C VAL A 573 -40.89 3.71 7.47
N ILE A 574 -40.80 2.96 8.57
CA ILE A 574 -41.53 1.68 8.70
C ILE A 574 -43.05 1.91 8.71
N LYS A 575 -43.53 2.95 9.40
CA LYS A 575 -44.96 3.29 9.34
C LYS A 575 -45.41 3.62 7.92
N ARG A 576 -44.58 4.33 7.14
CA ARG A 576 -44.85 4.61 5.72
C ARG A 576 -44.94 3.31 4.91
N LEU A 577 -44.03 2.36 5.13
CA LEU A 577 -44.06 1.04 4.49
C LEU A 577 -45.37 0.31 4.81
N LEU A 578 -45.67 0.09 6.09
CA LEU A 578 -46.85 -0.67 6.53
C LEU A 578 -48.17 -0.04 6.11
N LYS A 579 -48.22 1.30 6.00
CA LYS A 579 -49.39 2.05 5.56
C LYS A 579 -49.59 1.96 4.04
N ASN A 580 -48.53 2.17 3.27
CA ASN A 580 -48.63 2.29 1.81
C ASN A 580 -48.59 0.92 1.11
N TYR A 581 -47.97 -0.08 1.74
CA TYR A 581 -47.81 -1.44 1.23
C TYR A 581 -48.30 -2.49 2.26
N PRO A 582 -49.60 -2.49 2.61
CA PRO A 582 -50.13 -3.32 3.70
C PRO A 582 -50.10 -4.84 3.44
N ASN A 583 -49.92 -5.24 2.18
CA ASN A 583 -49.82 -6.64 1.71
C ASN A 583 -48.38 -7.02 1.32
N SER A 584 -47.40 -6.20 1.69
CA SER A 584 -45.98 -6.46 1.49
C SER A 584 -45.58 -7.82 2.08
N ASP A 585 -44.75 -8.56 1.36
CA ASP A 585 -44.20 -9.83 1.83
C ASP A 585 -43.21 -9.64 2.98
N ILE A 586 -42.53 -8.49 3.05
CA ILE A 586 -41.61 -8.10 4.14
C ILE A 586 -42.31 -7.41 5.33
N LYS A 587 -43.65 -7.49 5.42
CA LYS A 587 -44.43 -6.85 6.49
C LYS A 587 -44.00 -7.33 7.89
N SER A 588 -43.80 -8.63 8.05
CA SER A 588 -43.44 -9.24 9.34
C SER A 588 -42.07 -8.73 9.81
N GLU A 589 -41.12 -8.67 8.90
CA GLU A 589 -39.77 -8.17 9.08
C GLU A 589 -39.79 -6.68 9.44
N ALA A 590 -40.62 -5.89 8.75
CA ALA A 590 -40.81 -4.46 9.05
C ALA A 590 -41.39 -4.25 10.47
N GLU A 591 -42.39 -5.02 10.88
CA GLU A 591 -42.96 -4.97 12.23
C GLU A 591 -41.93 -5.39 13.31
N GLU A 592 -41.09 -6.39 13.02
CA GLU A 592 -39.99 -6.78 13.88
C GLU A 592 -38.91 -5.68 13.98
N LEU A 593 -38.53 -5.09 12.84
CA LEU A 593 -37.58 -3.99 12.79
C LEU A 593 -38.08 -2.80 13.62
N MET A 594 -39.38 -2.49 13.54
CA MET A 594 -40.04 -1.44 14.32
C MET A 594 -39.98 -1.69 15.82
N ARG A 595 -40.17 -2.93 16.28
CA ARG A 595 -40.02 -3.30 17.70
C ARG A 595 -38.59 -3.15 18.21
N LYS A 596 -37.60 -3.25 17.33
CA LYS A 596 -36.17 -3.11 17.66
C LYS A 596 -35.68 -1.66 17.64
N ILE A 597 -36.51 -0.69 17.24
CA ILE A 597 -36.22 0.74 17.33
C ILE A 597 -36.64 1.21 18.72
N LYS A 598 -35.71 1.77 19.49
CA LYS A 598 -35.94 2.22 20.87
C LYS A 598 -36.78 3.50 20.94
#